data_AF-A0A929WAL1-F1
#
_entry.id   AF-A0A929WAL1-F1
#
_cell.length_a   1.000
_cell.length_b   1.000
_cell.length_c   1.000
_cell.angle_alpha   90.00
_cell.angle_beta   90.00
_cell.angle_gamma   90.00
#
_symmetry.space_group_name_H-M   'P 1'
#
loop_
_entity.id
_entity.type
_entity.pdbx_description
1 polymer ?
#
loop_
_entity_poly.entity_id
_entity_poly.type
_entity_poly.pdbx_seq_one_letter_code
_entity_poly.pdbx_strand_id
1 'polypeptide(L)'
;MKRKSTFLLLFLAVVVFATWQYRLLCILSLVLLNKEWIRSRPWMAQHKHAFKGLVASLLLAIFVAIPNYVQRGRTQLLYIDRNGHRTATPAHIYLLNALFPEEEVMNFCMKATALMPPTGSTGTSLLRDAQRDFWTGKALGFYSPYNLLSLQGSNPGSLVISQACNQVLGTNYKGAYIIKPRNYSASKRYPVVFFAHGYLGNWELYQGVLGGLENCFVVSFGTRNLSGFFDYKDIDEIFSSYLPLLENEGYQLDRERLHLMGLSNGGTAANV
;
A
#
# COMPACT_ATOMS: atom_id res chain seq x y z
N MET A 1 11.78 19.14 -29.50
CA MET A 1 12.71 18.30 -28.69
C MET A 1 13.29 17.20 -29.57
N LYS A 2 14.63 17.02 -29.61
CA LYS A 2 15.26 15.91 -30.35
C LYS A 2 14.76 14.57 -29.77
N ARG A 3 14.43 13.57 -30.62
CA ARG A 3 13.95 12.22 -30.21
C ARG A 3 14.75 11.60 -29.06
N LYS A 4 16.08 11.81 -29.05
CA LYS A 4 16.98 11.35 -27.99
C LYS A 4 16.65 11.96 -26.62
N SER A 5 16.27 13.23 -26.57
CA SER A 5 15.89 13.93 -25.34
C SER A 5 14.55 13.42 -24.79
N THR A 6 13.57 13.14 -25.65
CA THR A 6 12.28 12.55 -25.23
C THR A 6 12.47 11.14 -24.67
N PHE A 7 13.32 10.33 -25.31
CA PHE A 7 13.64 8.98 -24.84
C PHE A 7 14.35 9.01 -23.48
N LEU A 8 15.34 9.89 -23.32
CA LEU A 8 16.06 10.07 -22.07
C LEU A 8 15.15 10.55 -20.94
N LEU A 9 14.28 11.54 -21.19
CA LEU A 9 13.38 12.08 -20.17
C LEU A 9 12.39 11.02 -19.66
N LEU A 10 11.79 10.25 -20.55
CA LEU A 10 10.84 9.20 -20.14
C LEU A 10 11.55 7.99 -19.53
N PHE A 11 12.78 7.68 -19.95
CA PHE A 11 13.60 6.67 -19.29
C PHE A 11 13.97 7.09 -17.86
N LEU A 12 14.36 8.36 -17.67
CA LEU A 12 14.58 8.93 -16.35
C LEU A 12 13.29 8.91 -15.51
N ALA A 13 12.13 9.17 -16.12
CA ALA A 13 10.84 9.06 -15.43
C ALA A 13 10.56 7.65 -14.90
N VAL A 14 10.93 6.59 -15.63
CA VAL A 14 10.84 5.20 -15.15
C VAL A 14 11.67 4.99 -13.88
N VAL A 15 12.84 5.61 -13.77
CA VAL A 15 13.70 5.49 -12.59
C VAL A 15 13.17 6.31 -11.39
N VAL A 16 12.41 7.36 -11.65
CA VAL A 16 11.88 8.25 -10.61
C VAL A 16 10.69 7.63 -9.87
N PHE A 17 9.84 6.86 -10.54
CA PHE A 17 8.65 6.27 -9.90
C PHE A 17 8.99 5.03 -9.08
N ALA A 18 8.31 4.85 -7.95
CA ALA A 18 8.50 3.70 -7.08
C ALA A 18 7.68 2.51 -7.57
N THR A 19 6.42 2.75 -7.92
CA THR A 19 5.48 1.68 -8.31
C THR A 19 5.68 1.19 -9.73
N TRP A 20 5.49 -0.11 -9.95
CA TRP A 20 5.51 -0.68 -11.31
C TRP A 20 4.41 -0.13 -12.20
N GLN A 21 3.24 0.22 -11.64
CA GLN A 21 2.16 0.85 -12.39
C GLN A 21 2.65 2.12 -13.10
N TYR A 22 3.27 3.04 -12.37
CA TYR A 22 3.73 4.31 -12.93
C TYR A 22 4.93 4.13 -13.87
N ARG A 23 5.83 3.19 -13.56
CA ARG A 23 6.93 2.79 -14.46
C ARG A 23 6.40 2.27 -15.80
N LEU A 24 5.42 1.39 -15.76
CA LEU A 24 4.81 0.82 -16.96
C LEU A 24 4.01 1.86 -17.74
N LEU A 25 3.35 2.82 -17.09
CA LEU A 25 2.72 3.96 -17.76
C LEU A 25 3.74 4.84 -18.50
N CYS A 26 4.92 5.05 -17.93
CA CYS A 26 6.02 5.74 -18.63
C CYS A 26 6.51 4.94 -19.85
N ILE A 27 6.66 3.62 -19.71
CA ILE A 27 7.05 2.72 -20.80
C ILE A 27 5.98 2.70 -21.90
N LEU A 28 4.71 2.64 -21.54
CA LEU A 28 3.61 2.73 -22.50
C LEU A 28 3.64 4.06 -23.25
N SER A 29 3.86 5.17 -22.53
CA SER A 29 4.01 6.50 -23.14
C SER A 29 5.20 6.55 -24.11
N LEU A 30 6.35 5.96 -23.75
CA LEU A 30 7.51 5.79 -24.64
C LEU A 30 7.13 5.05 -25.92
N VAL A 31 6.41 3.93 -25.78
CA VAL A 31 6.01 3.08 -26.89
C VAL A 31 5.06 3.82 -27.84
N LEU A 32 4.08 4.53 -27.29
CA LEU A 32 3.07 5.25 -28.07
C LEU A 32 3.67 6.49 -28.77
N LEU A 33 4.50 7.28 -28.08
CA LEU A 33 5.15 8.47 -28.66
C LEU A 33 6.17 8.11 -29.76
N ASN A 34 6.75 6.92 -29.70
CA ASN A 34 7.72 6.44 -30.69
C ASN A 34 7.14 5.37 -31.64
N LYS A 35 5.80 5.31 -31.79
CA LYS A 35 5.10 4.25 -32.54
C LYS A 35 5.70 3.97 -33.92
N GLU A 36 6.03 5.00 -34.70
CA GLU A 36 6.51 4.85 -36.08
C GLU A 36 7.90 4.19 -36.12
N TRP A 37 8.77 4.58 -35.19
CA TRP A 37 10.12 4.03 -35.10
C TRP A 37 10.13 2.61 -34.55
N ILE A 38 9.22 2.29 -33.61
CA ILE A 38 9.07 0.92 -33.10
C ILE A 38 8.52 0.02 -34.21
N ARG A 39 7.50 0.47 -34.94
CA ARG A 39 6.91 -0.26 -36.07
C ARG A 39 7.91 -0.49 -37.20
N SER A 40 8.86 0.42 -37.41
CA SER A 40 9.90 0.26 -38.44
C SER A 40 11.00 -0.74 -38.05
N ARG A 41 10.97 -1.35 -36.85
CA ARG A 41 11.95 -2.38 -36.47
C ARG A 41 11.68 -3.69 -37.19
N PRO A 42 12.73 -4.45 -37.60
CA PRO A 42 12.57 -5.62 -38.48
C PRO A 42 11.48 -6.60 -38.02
N TRP A 43 11.51 -6.97 -36.73
CA TRP A 43 10.51 -7.89 -36.17
C TRP A 43 9.09 -7.32 -36.15
N MET A 44 8.94 -6.04 -35.81
CA MET A 44 7.65 -5.35 -35.74
C MET A 44 7.05 -5.11 -37.13
N ALA A 45 7.90 -4.84 -38.13
CA ALA A 45 7.49 -4.64 -39.52
C ALA A 45 7.02 -5.95 -40.18
N GLN A 46 7.63 -7.08 -39.81
CA GLN A 46 7.27 -8.40 -40.31
C GLN A 46 5.93 -8.92 -39.76
N HIS A 47 5.49 -8.44 -38.60
CA HIS A 47 4.30 -8.96 -37.92
C HIS A 47 3.23 -7.87 -37.76
N LYS A 48 2.19 -7.91 -38.60
CA LYS A 48 1.09 -6.93 -38.65
C LYS A 48 0.46 -6.59 -37.29
N HIS A 49 0.42 -7.55 -36.37
CA HIS A 49 -0.21 -7.40 -35.05
C HIS A 49 0.79 -7.20 -33.90
N ALA A 50 2.10 -7.28 -34.13
CA ALA A 50 3.11 -7.24 -33.06
C ALA A 50 3.04 -5.97 -32.20
N PHE A 51 2.87 -4.80 -32.84
CA PHE A 51 2.73 -3.54 -32.10
C PHE A 51 1.46 -3.50 -31.24
N LYS A 52 0.34 -4.02 -31.76
CA LYS A 52 -0.91 -4.11 -30.98
C LYS A 52 -0.76 -5.07 -29.81
N GLY A 53 -0.09 -6.21 -30.04
CA GLY A 53 0.29 -7.17 -29.01
C GLY A 53 1.09 -6.50 -27.90
N LEU A 54 2.17 -5.79 -28.24
CA LEU A 54 2.99 -5.05 -27.28
C LEU A 54 2.16 -4.09 -26.42
N VAL A 55 1.32 -3.26 -27.04
CA VAL A 55 0.45 -2.31 -26.32
C VAL A 55 -0.52 -3.06 -25.40
N ALA A 56 -1.16 -4.13 -25.87
CA ALA A 56 -2.07 -4.94 -25.07
C ALA A 56 -1.34 -5.61 -23.88
N SER A 57 -0.14 -6.13 -24.09
CA SER A 57 0.70 -6.71 -23.04
C SER A 57 1.05 -5.68 -21.96
N LEU A 58 1.39 -4.45 -22.35
CA LEU A 58 1.68 -3.37 -21.41
C LEU A 58 0.44 -2.95 -20.62
N LEU A 59 -0.72 -2.84 -21.28
CA LEU A 59 -1.98 -2.54 -20.60
C LEU A 59 -2.34 -3.63 -19.58
N LEU A 60 -2.16 -4.90 -19.95
CA LEU A 60 -2.37 -6.02 -19.03
C LEU A 60 -1.38 -5.97 -17.86
N ALA A 61 -0.10 -5.68 -18.11
CA ALA A 61 0.90 -5.53 -17.06
C ALA A 61 0.57 -4.38 -16.09
N ILE A 62 0.09 -3.24 -16.60
CA ILE A 62 -0.39 -2.12 -15.77
C ILE A 62 -1.58 -2.57 -14.91
N PHE A 63 -2.53 -3.30 -15.50
CA PHE A 63 -3.70 -3.81 -14.78
C PHE A 63 -3.35 -4.82 -13.68
N VAL A 64 -2.24 -5.56 -13.82
CA VAL A 64 -1.73 -6.44 -12.75
C VAL A 64 -0.95 -5.65 -11.69
N ALA A 65 -0.38 -4.51 -12.04
CA ALA A 65 0.43 -3.68 -11.15
C ALA A 65 -0.39 -2.69 -10.29
N ILE A 66 -1.64 -2.40 -10.64
CA ILE A 66 -2.55 -1.61 -9.79
C ILE A 66 -2.96 -2.42 -8.54
N PRO A 67 -3.38 -1.75 -7.44
CA PRO A 67 -3.92 -2.45 -6.29
C PRO A 67 -5.01 -3.46 -6.64
N ASN A 68 -5.08 -4.56 -5.92
CA ASN A 68 -6.06 -5.60 -6.15
C ASN A 68 -7.45 -5.12 -5.72
N TYR A 69 -8.40 -5.03 -6.64
CA TYR A 69 -9.80 -4.81 -6.25
C TYR A 69 -10.33 -6.02 -5.46
N VAL A 70 -10.08 -7.22 -5.99
CA VAL A 70 -10.37 -8.48 -5.30
C VAL A 70 -9.13 -8.91 -4.55
N GLN A 71 -9.16 -8.77 -3.24
CA GLN A 71 -8.03 -9.09 -2.36
C GLN A 71 -7.62 -10.55 -2.47
N ARG A 72 -6.33 -10.78 -2.71
CA ARG A 72 -5.70 -12.10 -2.85
C ARG A 72 -4.44 -12.17 -2.01
N GLY A 73 -3.87 -13.36 -1.87
CA GLY A 73 -2.65 -13.56 -1.11
C GLY A 73 -2.87 -13.52 0.41
N ARG A 74 -1.75 -13.40 1.12
CA ARG A 74 -1.67 -13.53 2.58
C ARG A 74 -2.10 -12.25 3.29
N THR A 75 -1.68 -11.10 2.77
CA THR A 75 -2.08 -9.77 3.27
C THR A 75 -3.27 -9.28 2.45
N GLN A 76 -4.32 -8.86 3.12
CA GLN A 76 -5.57 -8.41 2.49
C GLN A 76 -6.07 -7.15 3.20
N LEU A 77 -6.44 -6.12 2.44
CA LEU A 77 -7.20 -4.97 2.95
C LEU A 77 -8.69 -5.25 2.78
N LEU A 78 -9.43 -5.30 3.88
CA LEU A 78 -10.88 -5.51 3.86
C LEU A 78 -11.63 -4.33 4.46
N TYR A 79 -12.85 -4.15 3.98
CA TYR A 79 -13.78 -3.14 4.45
C TYR A 79 -14.94 -3.82 5.16
N ILE A 80 -15.47 -3.13 6.17
CA ILE A 80 -16.52 -3.64 7.06
C ILE A 80 -17.73 -2.71 6.92
N ASP A 81 -18.91 -3.30 6.73
CA ASP A 81 -20.16 -2.57 6.69
C ASP A 81 -20.68 -2.22 8.10
N ARG A 82 -21.82 -1.54 8.18
CA ARG A 82 -22.43 -1.13 9.46
C ARG A 82 -22.89 -2.31 10.32
N ASN A 83 -23.06 -3.48 9.72
CA ASN A 83 -23.51 -4.70 10.38
C ASN A 83 -22.32 -5.59 10.78
N GLY A 84 -21.08 -5.15 10.56
CA GLY A 84 -19.88 -5.91 10.89
C GLY A 84 -19.48 -6.95 9.83
N HIS A 85 -20.09 -6.94 8.65
CA HIS A 85 -19.77 -7.90 7.58
C HIS A 85 -18.72 -7.34 6.63
N ARG A 86 -17.93 -8.25 6.05
CA ARG A 86 -17.00 -7.90 4.97
C ARG A 86 -17.76 -7.36 3.77
N THR A 87 -17.25 -6.27 3.21
CA THR A 87 -17.68 -5.72 1.93
C THR A 87 -16.50 -5.50 0.99
N ALA A 88 -16.80 -5.29 -0.28
CA ALA A 88 -15.80 -4.94 -1.28
C ALA A 88 -15.25 -3.53 -1.01
N THR A 89 -14.04 -3.26 -1.47
CA THR A 89 -13.46 -1.91 -1.44
C THR A 89 -14.40 -0.94 -2.17
N PRO A 90 -14.84 0.16 -1.56
CA PRO A 90 -15.68 1.14 -2.24
C PRO A 90 -14.99 1.65 -3.50
N ALA A 91 -15.72 1.71 -4.63
CA ALA A 91 -15.13 1.93 -5.96
C ALA A 91 -14.31 3.23 -6.06
N HIS A 92 -14.75 4.32 -5.41
CA HIS A 92 -14.01 5.58 -5.39
C HIS A 92 -12.74 5.50 -4.53
N ILE A 93 -12.77 4.78 -3.40
CA ILE A 93 -11.58 4.53 -2.57
C ILE A 93 -10.58 3.66 -3.35
N TYR A 94 -11.07 2.66 -4.07
CA TYR A 94 -10.24 1.86 -4.97
C TYR A 94 -9.59 2.72 -6.06
N LEU A 95 -10.39 3.56 -6.73
CA LEU A 95 -9.89 4.44 -7.77
C LEU A 95 -8.82 5.40 -7.24
N LEU A 96 -9.04 6.00 -6.06
CA LEU A 96 -8.05 6.86 -5.42
C LEU A 96 -6.76 6.09 -5.07
N ASN A 97 -6.86 4.85 -4.62
CA ASN A 97 -5.70 3.99 -4.37
C ASN A 97 -4.93 3.64 -5.65
N ALA A 98 -5.64 3.39 -6.76
CA ALA A 98 -5.02 3.15 -8.04
C ALA A 98 -4.39 4.43 -8.63
N LEU A 99 -4.99 5.60 -8.40
CA LEU A 99 -4.45 6.86 -8.88
C LEU A 99 -3.31 7.38 -8.01
N PHE A 100 -3.36 7.19 -6.69
CA PHE A 100 -2.40 7.73 -5.73
C PHE A 100 -1.97 6.62 -4.75
N PRO A 101 -1.24 5.60 -5.22
CA PRO A 101 -0.76 4.53 -4.35
C PRO A 101 0.19 5.10 -3.28
N GLU A 102 0.09 4.59 -2.05
CA GLU A 102 0.80 5.13 -0.89
C GLU A 102 2.32 5.12 -1.09
N GLU A 103 2.85 4.04 -1.68
CA GLU A 103 4.27 3.93 -2.04
C GLU A 103 4.75 5.12 -2.88
N GLU A 104 3.94 5.58 -3.83
CA GLU A 104 4.32 6.68 -4.72
C GLU A 104 4.20 8.04 -4.03
N VAL A 105 3.14 8.24 -3.24
CA VAL A 105 2.99 9.44 -2.42
C VAL A 105 4.19 9.59 -1.49
N MET A 106 4.58 8.50 -0.83
CA MET A 106 5.73 8.49 0.07
C MET A 106 7.07 8.66 -0.67
N ASN A 107 7.25 8.03 -1.83
CA ASN A 107 8.42 8.23 -2.68
C ASN A 107 8.61 9.70 -3.06
N PHE A 108 7.52 10.38 -3.45
CA PHE A 108 7.55 11.80 -3.75
C PHE A 108 7.88 12.63 -2.50
N CYS A 109 7.21 12.38 -1.38
CA CYS A 109 7.46 13.08 -0.11
C CYS A 109 8.91 12.94 0.36
N MET A 110 9.49 11.74 0.30
CA MET A 110 10.90 11.52 0.67
C MET A 110 11.86 12.30 -0.23
N LYS A 111 11.64 12.28 -1.55
CA LYS A 111 12.46 13.03 -2.50
C LYS A 111 12.33 14.54 -2.32
N ALA A 112 11.12 15.04 -2.09
CA ALA A 112 10.89 16.45 -1.78
C ALA A 112 11.63 16.84 -0.49
N THR A 113 11.48 16.05 0.57
CA THR A 113 12.18 16.22 1.86
C THR A 113 13.70 16.27 1.68
N ALA A 114 14.26 15.41 0.83
CA ALA A 114 15.69 15.37 0.51
C ALA A 114 16.22 16.65 -0.14
N LEU A 115 15.36 17.41 -0.83
CA LEU A 115 15.69 18.63 -1.58
C LEU A 115 15.28 19.92 -0.86
N MET A 116 14.45 19.84 0.18
CA MET A 116 14.00 21.01 0.93
C MET A 116 15.16 21.64 1.71
N PRO A 117 15.33 22.98 1.68
CA PRO A 117 16.30 23.63 2.53
C PRO A 117 15.91 23.45 4.01
N PRO A 118 16.87 23.24 4.93
CA PRO A 118 16.58 23.19 6.35
C PRO A 118 16.09 24.55 6.84
N THR A 119 14.82 24.66 7.23
CA THR A 119 14.20 25.90 7.72
C THR A 119 13.83 25.78 9.21
N GLY A 120 14.38 26.66 10.06
CA GLY A 120 13.90 26.92 11.45
C GLY A 120 14.26 25.90 12.54
N SER A 121 14.32 26.35 13.81
CA SER A 121 15.07 25.70 14.90
C SER A 121 14.42 24.54 15.67
N THR A 122 13.21 24.08 15.35
CA THR A 122 12.53 22.99 16.11
C THR A 122 12.11 21.76 15.30
N GLY A 123 12.09 21.84 13.96
CA GLY A 123 11.87 20.70 13.05
C GLY A 123 13.15 20.22 12.32
N THR A 124 14.28 20.90 12.54
CA THR A 124 15.52 20.69 11.78
C THR A 124 16.19 19.36 12.01
N SER A 125 16.09 18.74 13.19
CA SER A 125 16.77 17.46 13.45
C SER A 125 16.12 16.33 12.67
N LEU A 126 14.80 16.16 12.78
CA LEU A 126 14.06 15.14 12.05
C LEU A 126 14.18 15.30 10.53
N LEU A 127 14.09 16.55 10.03
CA LEU A 127 14.28 16.82 8.62
C LEU A 127 15.71 16.49 8.16
N ARG A 128 16.73 16.89 8.93
CA ARG A 128 18.13 16.59 8.62
C ARG A 128 18.44 15.11 8.72
N ASP A 129 17.85 14.39 9.66
CA ASP A 129 18.01 12.94 9.80
C ASP A 129 17.35 12.22 8.62
N ALA A 130 16.14 12.63 8.21
CA ALA A 130 15.49 12.11 7.01
C ALA A 130 16.30 12.39 5.75
N GLN A 131 16.84 13.60 5.61
CA GLN A 131 17.74 13.97 4.50
C GLN A 131 19.00 13.12 4.50
N ARG A 132 19.65 12.98 5.66
CA ARG A 132 20.85 12.15 5.83
C ARG A 132 20.56 10.71 5.46
N ASP A 133 19.46 10.13 5.95
CA ASP A 133 19.08 8.75 5.67
C ASP A 133 18.76 8.55 4.17
N PHE A 134 18.17 9.55 3.52
CA PHE A 134 17.98 9.54 2.07
C PHE A 134 19.33 9.53 1.32
N TRP A 135 20.20 10.52 1.58
CA TRP A 135 21.46 10.69 0.87
C TRP A 135 22.52 9.62 1.20
N THR A 136 22.43 8.99 2.36
CA THR A 136 23.28 7.83 2.73
C THR A 136 22.73 6.50 2.22
N GLY A 137 21.63 6.50 1.47
CA GLY A 137 21.08 5.32 0.80
C GLY A 137 20.21 4.43 1.68
N LYS A 138 19.97 4.78 2.96
CA LYS A 138 19.06 4.03 3.84
C LYS A 138 17.61 4.09 3.37
N ALA A 139 17.23 5.12 2.61
CA ALA A 139 15.92 5.22 1.97
C ALA A 139 15.61 4.03 1.04
N LEU A 140 16.60 3.25 0.59
CA LEU A 140 16.33 2.02 -0.16
C LEU A 140 15.57 0.97 0.67
N GLY A 141 15.83 0.93 1.98
CA GLY A 141 15.11 0.04 2.91
C GLY A 141 13.61 0.34 3.01
N PHE A 142 13.22 1.57 2.66
CA PHE A 142 11.81 2.00 2.65
C PHE A 142 10.98 1.24 1.61
N TYR A 143 11.56 0.92 0.44
CA TYR A 143 10.82 0.26 -0.64
C TYR A 143 10.70 -1.26 -0.43
N SER A 144 11.54 -1.86 0.41
CA SER A 144 11.55 -3.32 0.60
C SER A 144 10.20 -3.85 1.11
N PRO A 145 9.55 -3.25 2.13
CA PRO A 145 8.21 -3.66 2.58
C PRO A 145 7.15 -3.67 1.47
N TYR A 146 7.07 -2.62 0.64
CA TYR A 146 6.11 -2.55 -0.46
C TYR A 146 6.37 -3.62 -1.52
N ASN A 147 7.64 -3.81 -1.90
CA ASN A 147 8.03 -4.85 -2.85
C ASN A 147 7.67 -6.25 -2.34
N LEU A 148 7.82 -6.52 -1.04
CA LEU A 148 7.44 -7.79 -0.44
C LEU A 148 5.93 -8.05 -0.59
N LEU A 149 5.08 -7.04 -0.39
CA LEU A 149 3.63 -7.19 -0.58
C LEU A 149 3.27 -7.49 -2.05
N SER A 150 3.95 -6.84 -2.99
CA SER A 150 3.77 -7.07 -4.42
C SER A 150 4.19 -8.50 -4.81
N LEU A 151 5.36 -8.95 -4.34
CA LEU A 151 5.89 -10.30 -4.60
C LEU A 151 5.00 -11.42 -4.01
N GLN A 152 4.30 -11.14 -2.91
CA GLN A 152 3.33 -12.06 -2.31
C GLN A 152 1.96 -12.05 -3.03
N GLY A 153 1.81 -11.27 -4.09
CA GLY A 153 0.58 -11.14 -4.87
C GLY A 153 -0.55 -10.43 -4.13
N SER A 154 -0.24 -9.75 -3.03
CA SER A 154 -1.24 -9.14 -2.15
C SER A 154 -1.71 -7.77 -2.66
N ASN A 155 -0.79 -6.93 -3.16
CA ASN A 155 -1.01 -5.53 -3.57
C ASN A 155 -2.29 -4.86 -3.00
N PRO A 156 -2.46 -4.83 -1.66
CA PRO A 156 -3.67 -4.35 -1.03
C PRO A 156 -3.53 -2.84 -0.91
N GLY A 157 -4.33 -2.04 -1.62
CA GLY A 157 -4.21 -0.57 -1.57
C GLY A 157 -4.22 -0.02 -0.15
N SER A 158 -4.00 1.28 0.06
CA SER A 158 -3.87 1.90 1.38
C SER A 158 -5.20 2.22 2.09
N LEU A 159 -5.24 1.91 3.39
CA LEU A 159 -6.30 2.34 4.31
C LEU A 159 -6.21 3.84 4.64
N VAL A 160 -5.08 4.51 4.42
CA VAL A 160 -4.93 5.95 4.70
C VAL A 160 -5.93 6.78 3.89
N ILE A 161 -6.27 6.33 2.68
CA ILE A 161 -7.21 7.03 1.80
C ILE A 161 -8.61 7.03 2.40
N SER A 162 -9.07 5.91 2.96
CA SER A 162 -10.40 5.85 3.57
C SER A 162 -10.47 6.69 4.84
N GLN A 163 -9.41 6.71 5.64
CA GLN A 163 -9.28 7.58 6.83
C GLN A 163 -9.26 9.06 6.45
N ALA A 164 -8.55 9.42 5.37
CA ALA A 164 -8.55 10.78 4.85
C ALA A 164 -9.95 11.20 4.37
N CYS A 165 -10.65 10.32 3.64
CA CYS A 165 -12.04 10.57 3.22
C CYS A 165 -12.96 10.74 4.43
N ASN A 166 -12.84 9.90 5.47
CA ASN A 166 -13.63 10.03 6.68
C ASN A 166 -13.41 11.38 7.38
N GLN A 167 -12.15 11.81 7.46
CA GLN A 167 -11.79 13.08 8.10
C GLN A 167 -12.26 14.31 7.30
N VAL A 168 -12.10 14.28 5.97
CA VAL A 168 -12.36 15.45 5.11
C VAL A 168 -13.83 15.52 4.68
N LEU A 169 -14.45 14.38 4.39
CA LEU A 169 -15.80 14.29 3.82
C LEU A 169 -16.86 13.80 4.83
N GLY A 170 -16.47 13.48 6.07
CA GLY A 170 -17.39 12.99 7.08
C GLY A 170 -17.94 11.58 6.82
N THR A 171 -17.32 10.82 5.91
CA THR A 171 -17.71 9.43 5.63
C THR A 171 -17.43 8.51 6.82
N ASN A 172 -17.81 7.23 6.70
CA ASN A 172 -17.59 6.21 7.72
C ASN A 172 -17.12 4.89 7.10
N TYR A 173 -16.04 4.94 6.32
CA TYR A 173 -15.38 3.74 5.83
C TYR A 173 -14.59 3.12 6.96
N LYS A 174 -14.96 1.89 7.32
CA LYS A 174 -14.22 1.06 8.26
C LYS A 174 -13.45 0.00 7.48
N GLY A 175 -12.17 -0.12 7.74
CA GLY A 175 -11.34 -1.15 7.14
C GLY A 175 -10.25 -1.62 8.07
N ALA A 176 -9.68 -2.77 7.73
CA ALA A 176 -8.53 -3.34 8.42
C ALA A 176 -7.72 -4.19 7.44
N TYR A 177 -6.43 -4.28 7.70
CA TYR A 177 -5.61 -5.29 7.05
C TYR A 177 -5.62 -6.56 7.87
N ILE A 178 -5.64 -7.68 7.16
CA ILE A 178 -5.45 -9.00 7.73
C ILE A 178 -4.26 -9.65 7.05
N ILE A 179 -3.26 -10.06 7.84
CA ILE A 179 -2.17 -10.93 7.41
C ILE A 179 -2.45 -12.30 7.99
N LYS A 180 -2.65 -13.29 7.12
CA LYS A 180 -2.86 -14.69 7.54
C LYS A 180 -1.53 -15.32 7.97
N PRO A 181 -1.53 -16.38 8.80
CA PRO A 181 -0.34 -17.21 9.01
C PRO A 181 0.21 -17.73 7.67
N ARG A 182 1.53 -17.84 7.52
CA ARG A 182 2.18 -18.21 6.25
C ARG A 182 1.73 -19.58 5.74
N ASN A 183 1.56 -20.54 6.66
CA ASN A 183 1.09 -21.90 6.38
C ASN A 183 -0.25 -22.15 7.10
N TYR A 184 -1.23 -21.26 6.87
CA TYR A 184 -2.54 -21.36 7.50
C TYR A 184 -3.16 -22.76 7.30
N SER A 185 -3.76 -23.28 8.36
CA SER A 185 -4.53 -24.53 8.35
C SER A 185 -5.82 -24.31 9.12
N ALA A 186 -6.95 -24.72 8.52
CA ALA A 186 -8.26 -24.66 9.16
C ALA A 186 -8.40 -25.60 10.38
N SER A 187 -7.44 -26.51 10.61
CA SER A 187 -7.45 -27.41 11.78
C SER A 187 -6.70 -26.86 13.00
N LYS A 188 -5.99 -25.73 12.86
CA LYS A 188 -5.13 -25.18 13.91
C LYS A 188 -5.62 -23.80 14.32
N ARG A 189 -5.63 -23.52 15.63
CA ARG A 189 -5.86 -22.18 16.18
C ARG A 189 -4.58 -21.36 16.18
N TYR A 190 -4.67 -20.10 15.80
CA TYR A 190 -3.53 -19.19 15.71
C TYR A 190 -3.70 -17.98 16.63
N PRO A 191 -2.62 -17.52 17.30
CA PRO A 191 -2.62 -16.23 17.99
C PRO A 191 -3.00 -15.09 17.05
N VAL A 192 -3.49 -13.99 17.63
CA VAL A 192 -3.84 -12.78 16.89
C VAL A 192 -3.08 -11.59 17.45
N VAL A 193 -2.41 -10.86 16.57
CA VAL A 193 -1.73 -9.60 16.89
C VAL A 193 -2.53 -8.47 16.27
N PHE A 194 -3.06 -7.59 17.10
CA PHE A 194 -3.70 -6.34 16.70
C PHE A 194 -2.64 -5.25 16.61
N PHE A 195 -2.63 -4.50 15.51
CA PHE A 195 -1.70 -3.40 15.28
C PHE A 195 -2.45 -2.07 15.13
N ALA A 196 -2.11 -1.12 16.01
CA ALA A 196 -2.62 0.24 16.06
C ALA A 196 -1.60 1.23 15.47
N HIS A 197 -2.02 1.96 14.43
CA HIS A 197 -1.15 2.86 13.67
C HIS A 197 -0.85 4.19 14.39
N GLY A 198 0.26 4.84 14.02
CA GLY A 198 0.54 6.23 14.42
C GLY A 198 -0.10 7.26 13.49
N TYR A 199 0.17 8.54 13.74
CA TYR A 199 -0.29 9.65 12.89
C TYR A 199 0.04 9.42 11.40
N LEU A 200 -0.91 9.70 10.50
CA LEU A 200 -0.78 9.53 9.04
C LEU A 200 -0.25 8.14 8.65
N GLY A 201 -0.82 7.09 9.25
CA GLY A 201 -0.35 5.71 9.11
C GLY A 201 0.08 5.33 7.69
N ASN A 202 1.29 4.76 7.55
CA ASN A 202 1.85 4.23 6.32
C ASN A 202 1.53 2.74 6.22
N TRP A 203 0.30 2.45 5.79
CA TRP A 203 -0.32 1.15 5.98
C TRP A 203 0.33 0.03 5.19
N GLU A 204 0.65 0.24 3.92
CA GLU A 204 1.30 -0.77 3.09
C GLU A 204 2.72 -1.06 3.62
N LEU A 205 3.45 -0.03 4.08
CA LEU A 205 4.75 -0.24 4.72
C LEU A 205 4.62 -1.11 5.98
N TYR A 206 3.66 -0.80 6.86
CA TYR A 206 3.45 -1.56 8.08
C TYR A 206 3.14 -3.02 7.78
N GLN A 207 2.31 -3.30 6.77
CA GLN A 207 1.99 -4.69 6.43
C GLN A 207 3.18 -5.43 5.80
N GLY A 208 4.05 -4.75 5.05
CA GLY A 208 5.30 -5.35 4.57
C GLY A 208 6.25 -5.70 5.72
N VAL A 209 6.31 -4.89 6.77
CA VAL A 209 7.12 -5.15 7.99
C VAL A 209 6.50 -6.26 8.83
N LEU A 210 5.21 -6.14 9.17
CA LEU A 210 4.46 -7.12 9.98
C LEU A 210 4.25 -8.45 9.25
N GLY A 211 4.43 -8.47 7.93
CA GLY A 211 4.48 -9.70 7.13
C GLY A 211 5.54 -10.69 7.62
N GLY A 212 6.56 -10.26 8.37
CA GLY A 212 7.52 -11.17 9.01
C GLY A 212 6.93 -12.07 10.11
N LEU A 213 5.72 -11.78 10.63
CA LEU A 213 5.08 -12.59 11.66
C LEU A 213 4.36 -13.81 11.04
N GLU A 214 5.04 -14.94 10.97
CA GLU A 214 4.60 -16.07 10.14
C GLU A 214 3.55 -16.99 10.78
N ASN A 215 3.46 -17.02 12.12
CA ASN A 215 2.69 -18.01 12.89
C ASN A 215 1.48 -17.42 13.64
N CYS A 216 1.00 -16.26 13.24
CA CYS A 216 -0.18 -15.61 13.82
C CYS A 216 -0.99 -14.90 12.73
N PHE A 217 -2.22 -14.54 13.07
CA PHE A 217 -2.90 -13.48 12.34
C PHE A 217 -2.35 -12.13 12.78
N VAL A 218 -2.23 -11.20 11.85
CA VAL A 218 -2.02 -9.78 12.17
C VAL A 218 -3.23 -9.00 11.66
N VAL A 219 -3.87 -8.25 12.54
CA VAL A 219 -5.01 -7.40 12.23
C VAL A 219 -4.60 -5.95 12.47
N SER A 220 -4.33 -5.23 11.40
CA SER A 220 -3.98 -3.80 11.49
C SER A 220 -5.25 -2.98 11.27
N PHE A 221 -5.70 -2.29 12.31
CA PHE A 221 -6.99 -1.60 12.34
C PHE A 221 -6.79 -0.09 12.56
N GLY A 222 -7.60 0.71 11.87
CA GLY A 222 -7.46 2.15 11.81
C GLY A 222 -8.42 2.90 12.72
N THR A 223 -7.98 4.03 13.26
CA THR A 223 -8.91 5.05 13.80
C THR A 223 -9.79 5.60 12.67
N ARG A 224 -10.91 6.25 13.01
CA ARG A 224 -11.80 6.86 12.01
C ARG A 224 -11.10 7.91 11.13
N ASN A 225 -10.07 8.56 11.65
CA ASN A 225 -9.38 9.68 11.00
C ASN A 225 -7.87 9.40 10.87
N LEU A 226 -7.07 10.41 10.55
CA LEU A 226 -5.63 10.26 10.35
C LEU A 226 -4.80 10.39 11.64
N SER A 227 -5.44 10.58 12.79
CA SER A 227 -4.75 10.93 14.04
C SER A 227 -3.90 9.80 14.61
N GLY A 228 -4.40 8.55 14.48
CA GLY A 228 -3.81 7.39 15.15
C GLY A 228 -3.99 7.40 16.67
N PHE A 229 -4.85 8.26 17.23
CA PHE A 229 -5.25 8.18 18.64
C PHE A 229 -6.47 7.30 18.78
N PHE A 230 -6.29 6.17 19.46
CA PHE A 230 -7.33 5.18 19.71
C PHE A 230 -8.02 5.47 21.04
N ASP A 231 -9.35 5.38 21.04
CA ASP A 231 -10.19 5.46 22.23
C ASP A 231 -10.81 4.10 22.63
N TYR A 232 -11.57 4.09 23.73
CA TYR A 232 -12.26 2.89 24.22
C TYR A 232 -13.18 2.23 23.18
N LYS A 233 -13.83 3.02 22.32
CA LYS A 233 -14.73 2.49 21.31
C LYS A 233 -13.92 1.79 20.22
N ASP A 234 -12.82 2.40 19.78
CA ASP A 234 -11.94 1.78 18.78
C ASP A 234 -11.37 0.43 19.29
N ILE A 235 -11.08 0.31 20.59
CA ILE A 235 -10.58 -0.94 21.18
C ILE A 235 -11.71 -1.96 21.38
N ASP A 236 -12.90 -1.54 21.81
CA ASP A 236 -14.04 -2.45 21.93
C ASP A 236 -14.40 -3.10 20.59
N GLU A 237 -14.15 -2.42 19.46
CA GLU A 237 -14.33 -2.97 18.11
C GLU A 237 -13.48 -4.21 17.82
N ILE A 238 -12.37 -4.43 18.53
CA ILE A 238 -11.61 -5.69 18.45
C ILE A 238 -12.52 -6.88 18.77
N PHE A 239 -13.28 -6.75 19.86
CA PHE A 239 -14.12 -7.83 20.37
C PHE A 239 -15.50 -7.84 19.71
N SER A 240 -16.07 -6.67 19.44
CA SER A 240 -17.42 -6.56 18.90
C SER A 240 -17.48 -6.68 17.37
N SER A 241 -16.37 -6.48 16.65
CA SER A 241 -16.36 -6.45 15.18
C SER A 241 -15.24 -7.28 14.54
N TYR A 242 -13.96 -7.04 14.87
CA TYR A 242 -12.85 -7.66 14.13
C TYR A 242 -12.67 -9.15 14.39
N LEU A 243 -12.76 -9.59 15.66
CA LEU A 243 -12.71 -11.02 16.01
C LEU A 243 -13.91 -11.80 15.42
N PRO A 244 -15.17 -11.36 15.62
CA PRO A 244 -16.32 -12.01 14.98
C PRO A 244 -16.21 -12.08 13.45
N LEU A 245 -15.74 -11.01 12.80
CA LEU A 245 -15.55 -10.99 11.35
C LEU A 245 -14.63 -12.12 10.88
N LEU A 246 -13.46 -12.26 11.52
CA LEU A 246 -12.49 -13.29 11.20
C LEU A 246 -13.05 -14.71 11.41
N GLU A 247 -13.77 -14.92 12.51
CA GLU A 247 -14.39 -16.23 12.80
C GLU A 247 -15.50 -16.57 11.81
N ASN A 248 -16.29 -15.57 11.40
CA ASN A 248 -17.32 -15.71 10.37
C ASN A 248 -16.72 -16.01 8.98
N GLU A 249 -15.47 -15.57 8.70
CA GLU A 249 -14.72 -16.02 7.52
C GLU A 249 -14.20 -17.46 7.65
N GLY A 250 -14.45 -18.13 8.78
CA GLY A 250 -14.03 -19.50 9.04
C GLY A 250 -12.61 -19.62 9.59
N TYR A 251 -11.97 -18.53 10.01
CA TYR A 251 -10.64 -18.59 10.60
C TYR A 251 -10.66 -19.12 12.03
N GLN A 252 -9.70 -19.98 12.32
CA GLN A 252 -9.50 -20.53 13.66
C GLN A 252 -8.56 -19.64 14.48
N LEU A 253 -9.14 -18.83 15.35
CA LEU A 253 -8.41 -17.91 16.23
C LEU A 253 -8.16 -18.54 17.60
N ASP A 254 -7.03 -18.22 18.20
CA ASP A 254 -6.73 -18.52 19.59
C ASP A 254 -7.03 -17.31 20.47
N ARG A 255 -8.23 -17.30 21.07
CA ARG A 255 -8.71 -16.20 21.93
C ARG A 255 -7.94 -16.05 23.24
N GLU A 256 -7.14 -17.04 23.64
CA GLU A 256 -6.29 -16.95 24.83
C GLU A 256 -4.96 -16.24 24.53
N ARG A 257 -4.62 -16.06 23.26
CA ARG A 257 -3.36 -15.45 22.79
C ARG A 257 -3.64 -14.27 21.87
N LEU A 258 -4.25 -13.25 22.44
CA LEU A 258 -4.46 -11.94 21.80
C LEU A 258 -3.36 -10.99 22.26
N HIS A 259 -2.75 -10.30 21.30
CA HIS A 259 -1.70 -9.32 21.54
C HIS A 259 -2.08 -8.00 20.89
N LEU A 260 -1.69 -6.88 21.51
CA LEU A 260 -1.88 -5.54 20.96
C LEU A 260 -0.52 -4.84 20.85
N MET A 261 -0.26 -4.23 19.71
CA MET A 261 0.93 -3.44 19.43
C MET A 261 0.52 -2.06 18.92
N GLY A 262 1.12 -1.00 19.47
CA GLY A 262 0.85 0.37 19.06
C GLY A 262 2.13 1.10 18.63
N LEU A 263 2.04 1.87 17.54
CA LEU A 263 3.13 2.72 17.05
C LEU A 263 2.82 4.19 17.31
N SER A 264 3.73 4.91 17.98
CA SER A 264 3.58 6.35 18.22
C SER A 264 2.22 6.65 18.90
N ASN A 265 1.34 7.47 18.30
CA ASN A 265 -0.01 7.71 18.80
C ASN A 265 -0.82 6.41 18.99
N GLY A 266 -0.57 5.39 18.17
CA GLY A 266 -1.20 4.08 18.31
C GLY A 266 -0.89 3.40 19.65
N GLY A 267 0.14 3.85 20.37
CA GLY A 267 0.40 3.43 21.75
C GLY A 267 -0.75 3.77 22.71
N THR A 268 -1.63 4.74 22.39
CA THR A 268 -2.81 4.97 23.23
C THR A 268 -3.75 3.79 23.27
N ALA A 269 -3.76 2.93 22.24
CA ALA A 269 -4.53 1.70 22.21
C ALA A 269 -4.21 0.76 23.39
N ALA A 270 -2.99 0.79 23.91
CA ALA A 270 -2.58 -0.03 25.05
C ALA A 270 -2.93 0.59 26.41
N ASN A 271 -3.37 1.85 26.43
CA ASN A 271 -3.62 2.63 27.65
C ASN A 271 -5.12 2.86 27.92
N VAL A 272 -6.00 2.35 27.06
CA VAL A 272 -7.46 2.39 27.24
C VAL A 272 -7.96 1.05 27.75
#